data_AF-A0A929JT66-F1
#
_entry.id   AF-A0A929JT66-F1
#
_cell.length_a   1.000
_cell.length_b   1.000
_cell.length_c   1.000
_cell.angle_alpha   90.00
_cell.angle_beta   90.00
_cell.angle_gamma   90.00
#
_symmetry.space_group_name_H-M   'P 1'
#
loop_
_entity.id
_entity.type
_entity.pdbx_description
1 polymer ?
#
loop_
_entity_poly.entity_id
_entity_poly.type
_entity_poly.pdbx_seq_one_letter_code
_entity_poly.pdbx_strand_id
1 'polypeptide(L)'
;MTANVEEKRSEPRTELEKYHSVEFKETESGHLYQFKIWNMSSKGMCLVVREDSAILNNLEVGKVLNMKYHTTDFSVPPEELKTEIKHITKEDQGRYKGHHLVGLLILENQEN
;
A
#
# COMPACT_ATOMS: atom_id res chain seq x y z
N MET A 1 21.57 -27.90 -9.81
CA MET A 1 21.79 -26.75 -10.71
C MET A 1 20.67 -25.77 -10.43
N THR A 2 20.94 -24.75 -9.62
CA THR A 2 19.97 -23.74 -9.16
C THR A 2 19.76 -22.70 -10.25
N ALA A 3 18.51 -22.47 -10.66
CA ALA A 3 18.15 -21.42 -11.59
C ALA A 3 18.36 -20.05 -10.91
N ASN A 4 19.31 -19.27 -11.41
CA ASN A 4 19.39 -17.83 -11.14
C ASN A 4 18.14 -17.18 -11.72
N VAL A 5 17.20 -16.79 -10.84
CA VAL A 5 16.12 -15.90 -11.23
C VAL A 5 16.72 -14.50 -11.25
N GLU A 6 17.11 -14.05 -12.44
CA GLU A 6 17.57 -12.68 -12.67
C GLU A 6 16.52 -11.68 -12.18
N GLU A 7 16.94 -10.87 -11.21
CA GLU A 7 16.21 -9.75 -10.68
C GLU A 7 16.08 -8.68 -11.77
N LYS A 8 14.91 -8.63 -12.42
CA LYS A 8 14.58 -7.70 -13.52
C LYS A 8 14.36 -6.23 -13.09
N ARG A 9 14.73 -5.86 -11.86
CA ARG A 9 14.54 -4.48 -11.37
C ARG A 9 15.85 -3.72 -11.45
N SER A 10 15.84 -2.63 -12.24
CA SER A 10 16.98 -1.72 -12.42
C SER A 10 17.19 -0.76 -11.24
N GLU A 11 16.32 -0.77 -10.24
CA GLU A 11 16.35 0.15 -9.10
C GLU A 11 16.55 -0.63 -7.79
N PRO A 12 17.39 -0.14 -6.87
CA PRO A 12 17.66 -0.81 -5.60
C PRO A 12 16.40 -0.89 -4.75
N ARG A 13 16.27 -2.00 -4.02
CA ARG A 13 15.26 -2.27 -3.01
C ARG A 13 15.19 -1.10 -2.02
N THR A 14 14.15 -0.28 -2.10
CA THR A 14 13.97 0.90 -1.22
C THR A 14 13.50 0.48 0.17
N GLU A 15 13.70 1.34 1.18
CA GLU A 15 13.30 1.11 2.58
C GLU A 15 11.82 0.69 2.77
N LEU A 16 10.98 0.96 1.77
CA LEU A 16 9.56 0.58 1.74
C LEU A 16 9.33 -0.93 1.61
N GLU A 17 10.32 -1.71 1.16
CA GLU A 17 10.18 -3.18 1.09
C GLU A 17 10.12 -3.86 2.47
N LYS A 18 10.48 -3.15 3.56
CA LYS A 18 10.37 -3.68 4.92
C LYS A 18 8.91 -3.87 5.37
N TYR A 19 7.98 -3.13 4.77
CA TYR A 19 6.56 -3.19 5.15
C TYR A 19 5.79 -4.23 4.34
N HIS A 20 5.05 -5.06 5.05
CA HIS A 20 4.24 -6.14 4.48
C HIS A 20 2.75 -5.77 4.40
N SER A 21 2.25 -4.97 5.35
CA SER A 21 0.85 -4.58 5.39
C SER A 21 0.66 -3.21 6.02
N VAL A 22 -0.45 -2.57 5.67
CA VAL A 22 -0.92 -1.33 6.32
C VAL A 22 -2.23 -1.58 7.05
N GLU A 23 -2.41 -0.88 8.16
CA GLU A 23 -3.65 -0.77 8.91
C GLU A 23 -4.04 0.70 9.04
N PHE A 24 -5.31 1.03 8.81
CA PHE A 24 -5.82 2.37 9.10
C PHE A 24 -7.30 2.34 9.43
N LYS A 25 -7.72 3.29 10.26
CA LYS A 25 -9.13 3.49 10.58
C LYS A 25 -9.74 4.46 9.60
N GLU A 26 -10.83 4.06 8.98
CA GLU A 26 -11.61 4.95 8.14
C GLU A 26 -12.44 5.88 9.04
N THR A 27 -12.36 7.19 8.78
CA THR A 27 -12.83 8.23 9.70
C THR A 27 -14.34 8.31 9.83
N GLU A 28 -15.09 8.00 8.77
CA GLU A 28 -16.54 8.16 8.73
C GLU A 28 -17.28 6.94 9.29
N SER A 29 -16.90 5.74 8.87
CA SER A 29 -17.51 4.49 9.32
C SER A 29 -16.88 3.93 10.59
N GLY A 30 -15.67 4.39 10.95
CA GLY A 30 -14.94 3.90 12.11
C GLY A 30 -14.40 2.46 11.96
N HIS A 31 -14.56 1.84 10.79
CA HIS A 31 -14.02 0.52 10.53
C HIS A 31 -12.49 0.56 10.44
N LEU A 32 -11.86 -0.46 11.00
CA LEU A 32 -10.43 -0.70 10.89
C LEU A 32 -10.19 -1.58 9.66
N TYR A 33 -9.38 -1.10 8.73
CA TYR A 33 -9.01 -1.84 7.53
C TYR A 33 -7.54 -2.23 7.58
N GLN A 34 -7.25 -3.45 7.16
CA GLN A 34 -5.88 -3.94 6.98
C GLN A 34 -5.70 -4.51 5.58
N PHE A 35 -4.63 -4.10 4.91
CA PHE A 35 -4.32 -4.51 3.54
C PHE A 35 -2.88 -5.00 3.45
N LYS A 36 -2.65 -6.03 2.64
CA LYS A 36 -1.30 -6.38 2.18
C LYS A 36 -0.82 -5.33 1.20
N ILE A 37 0.44 -4.95 1.34
CA ILE A 37 1.09 -4.04 0.40
C ILE A 37 1.54 -4.86 -0.81
N TRP A 38 1.16 -4.41 -1.99
CA TRP A 38 1.60 -4.94 -3.26
C TRP A 38 2.57 -3.96 -3.90
N ASN A 39 3.82 -4.36 -4.07
CA ASN A 39 4.86 -3.48 -4.61
C ASN A 39 4.93 -3.66 -6.14
N MET A 40 3.97 -3.08 -6.86
CA MET A 40 3.78 -3.33 -8.31
C MET A 40 4.56 -2.41 -9.25
N SER A 41 5.33 -1.43 -8.77
CA SER A 41 6.03 -0.50 -9.68
C SER A 41 7.34 0.05 -9.12
N SER A 42 8.13 0.71 -10.00
CA SER A 42 9.26 1.58 -9.65
C SER A 42 8.85 2.89 -8.94
N LYS A 43 7.55 3.11 -8.71
CA LYS A 43 7.00 4.39 -8.24
C LYS A 43 6.29 4.32 -6.88
N GLY A 44 6.33 3.18 -6.18
CA GLY A 44 5.84 3.06 -4.80
C GLY A 44 4.87 1.90 -4.53
N MET A 45 4.40 1.87 -3.28
CA MET A 45 3.50 0.86 -2.72
C MET A 45 2.07 0.99 -3.25
N CYS A 46 1.39 -0.13 -3.49
CA CYS A 46 -0.05 -0.12 -3.78
C CYS A 46 -0.83 -1.10 -2.92
N LEU A 47 -2.13 -0.83 -2.75
CA LEU A 47 -3.10 -1.75 -2.18
C LEU A 47 -3.97 -2.30 -3.30
N VAL A 48 -4.36 -3.57 -3.19
CA VAL A 48 -5.32 -4.21 -4.09
C VAL A 48 -6.63 -4.33 -3.33
N VAL A 49 -7.65 -3.61 -3.79
CA VAL A 49 -8.95 -3.50 -3.10
C VAL A 49 -10.04 -4.02 -4.03
N ARG A 50 -10.92 -4.91 -3.55
CA ARG A 50 -12.04 -5.40 -4.38
C ARG A 50 -12.99 -4.26 -4.75
N GLU A 51 -13.55 -4.28 -5.96
CA GLU A 51 -14.42 -3.21 -6.46
C GLU A 51 -15.72 -3.00 -5.66
N ASP A 52 -16.18 -4.02 -4.92
CA ASP A 52 -17.36 -3.97 -4.06
C ASP A 52 -17.02 -3.65 -2.59
N SER A 53 -15.77 -3.30 -2.29
CA SER A 53 -15.35 -2.97 -0.93
C SER A 53 -15.85 -1.58 -0.55
N ALA A 54 -16.58 -1.47 0.57
CA ALA A 54 -17.15 -0.22 1.07
C ALA A 54 -16.10 0.87 1.33
N ILE A 55 -14.84 0.49 1.58
CA ILE A 55 -13.73 1.43 1.77
C ILE A 55 -13.49 2.33 0.56
N LEU A 56 -13.79 1.86 -0.66
CA LEU A 56 -13.59 2.65 -1.88
C LEU A 56 -14.47 3.90 -1.92
N ASN A 57 -15.62 3.88 -1.24
CA ASN A 57 -16.48 5.07 -1.13
C ASN A 57 -15.83 6.18 -0.29
N ASN A 58 -14.86 5.82 0.55
CA ASN A 58 -14.26 6.70 1.55
C ASN A 58 -12.78 6.99 1.22
N LEU A 59 -12.27 6.49 0.09
CA LEU A 59 -10.94 6.76 -0.43
C LEU A 59 -11.02 7.72 -1.61
N GLU A 60 -10.21 8.78 -1.55
CA GLU A 60 -10.14 9.79 -2.60
C GLU A 60 -8.68 10.12 -2.89
N VAL A 61 -8.37 10.43 -4.14
CA VAL A 61 -7.03 10.88 -4.53
C VAL A 61 -6.71 12.20 -3.84
N GLY A 62 -5.53 12.30 -3.23
CA GLY A 62 -5.09 13.43 -2.40
C GLY A 62 -5.45 13.32 -0.92
N LYS A 63 -6.30 12.34 -0.52
CA LYS A 63 -6.64 12.12 0.88
C LYS A 63 -5.40 11.65 1.65
N VAL A 64 -5.12 12.29 2.78
CA VAL A 64 -4.04 11.92 3.69
C VAL A 64 -4.60 11.19 4.90
N LEU A 65 -4.07 10.02 5.18
CA LEU A 65 -4.46 9.14 6.28
C LEU A 65 -3.26 8.85 7.17
N ASN A 66 -3.47 8.75 8.49
CA ASN A 66 -2.48 8.15 9.37
C ASN A 66 -2.60 6.62 9.26
N MET A 67 -1.56 5.97 8.78
CA MET A 67 -1.54 4.52 8.56
C MET A 67 -0.46 3.88 9.41
N LYS A 68 -0.77 2.71 9.98
CA LYS A 68 0.16 1.84 10.67
C LYS A 68 0.77 0.86 9.70
N TYR A 69 2.09 0.90 9.55
CA TYR A 69 2.85 0.02 8.68
C TYR A 69 3.46 -1.11 9.49
N HIS A 70 3.13 -2.35 9.12
CA HIS A 70 3.63 -3.55 9.78
C HIS A 70 4.69 -4.22 8.91
N THR A 71 5.79 -4.63 9.54
CA THR A 71 6.78 -5.49 8.90
C THR A 71 6.35 -6.96 9.00
N THR A 72 7.14 -7.87 8.42
CA THR A 72 6.94 -9.31 8.63
C THR A 72 7.41 -9.80 10.00
N ASP A 73 8.18 -8.99 10.72
CA ASP A 73 8.61 -9.29 12.07
C ASP A 73 7.59 -8.75 13.08
N PHE A 74 6.76 -9.65 13.61
CA PHE A 74 5.71 -9.30 14.56
C PHE A 74 6.23 -8.81 15.93
N SER A 75 7.54 -8.91 16.20
CA SER A 75 8.14 -8.33 17.40
C SER A 75 8.37 -6.83 17.27
N VAL A 76 8.39 -6.30 16.04
CA VAL A 76 8.55 -4.87 15.76
C VAL A 76 7.18 -4.19 15.81
N PRO A 77 7.00 -3.14 16.63
CA PRO A 77 5.75 -2.39 16.64
C PRO A 77 5.51 -1.71 15.28
N PRO A 78 4.25 -1.53 14.86
CA PRO A 78 3.95 -0.84 13.61
C PRO A 78 4.40 0.62 13.64
N GLU A 79 4.89 1.11 12.51
CA GLU A 79 5.27 2.52 12.31
C GLU A 79 4.03 3.32 11.88
N GLU A 80 3.73 4.42 12.58
CA GLU A 80 2.64 5.33 12.18
C GLU A 80 3.15 6.40 11.23
N LEU A 81 2.65 6.39 9.99
CA LEU A 81 3.11 7.28 8.93
C LEU A 81 1.93 7.95 8.22
N LYS A 82 2.04 9.26 8.02
CA LYS A 82 1.12 10.00 7.16
C LYS A 82 1.28 9.55 5.71
N THR A 83 0.19 9.12 5.11
CA THR A 83 0.19 8.54 3.77
C THR A 83 -0.89 9.18 2.93
N GLU A 84 -0.52 9.64 1.74
CA GLU A 84 -1.44 10.19 0.75
C GLU A 84 -1.86 9.11 -0.25
N ILE A 85 -3.15 9.05 -0.56
CA ILE A 85 -3.67 8.28 -1.68
C ILE A 85 -3.33 9.00 -2.99
N LYS A 86 -2.40 8.47 -3.78
CA LYS A 86 -1.92 9.13 -5.01
C LYS A 86 -2.73 8.84 -6.26
N HIS A 87 -3.25 7.64 -6.38
CA HIS A 87 -4.09 7.25 -7.51
C HIS A 87 -4.95 6.07 -7.11
N ILE A 88 -6.15 5.98 -7.71
CA ILE A 88 -7.04 4.84 -7.60
C ILE A 88 -7.36 4.43 -9.04
N THR A 89 -6.93 3.24 -9.44
CA THR A 89 -7.10 2.74 -10.80
C THR A 89 -7.93 1.46 -10.77
N LYS A 90 -9.06 1.47 -11.47
CA LYS A 90 -9.84 0.24 -11.67
C LYS A 90 -9.15 -0.66 -12.67
N GLU A 91 -8.96 -1.92 -12.31
CA GLU A 91 -8.48 -2.96 -13.21
C GLU A 91 -9.66 -3.81 -13.69
N ASP A 92 -10.02 -3.64 -14.97
CA ASP A 92 -11.11 -4.39 -15.61
C ASP A 92 -10.62 -5.63 -16.37
N GLN A 93 -9.30 -5.81 -16.47
CA GLN A 93 -8.66 -6.89 -17.23
C GLN A 93 -7.45 -7.48 -16.48
N GLY A 94 -6.98 -8.65 -16.91
CA GLY A 94 -5.80 -9.29 -16.34
C GLY A 94 -6.02 -9.85 -14.92
N ARG A 95 -4.91 -10.07 -14.18
CA ARG A 95 -4.93 -10.79 -12.89
C ARG A 95 -5.65 -10.05 -11.76
N TYR A 96 -5.85 -8.75 -11.91
CA TYR A 96 -6.50 -7.90 -10.91
C TYR A 96 -7.90 -7.44 -11.36
N LYS A 97 -8.48 -8.11 -12.37
CA LYS A 97 -9.86 -7.84 -12.80
C LYS A 97 -10.83 -7.80 -11.60
N GLY A 98 -11.67 -6.77 -11.55
CA GLY A 98 -12.64 -6.57 -10.46
C GLY A 98 -12.02 -6.00 -9.18
N HIS A 99 -10.82 -5.41 -9.29
CA HIS A 99 -10.14 -4.74 -8.19
C HIS A 99 -9.71 -3.33 -8.59
N HIS A 100 -9.47 -2.50 -7.58
CA HIS A 100 -8.81 -1.21 -7.69
C HIS A 100 -7.39 -1.31 -7.14
N LEU A 101 -6.44 -0.73 -7.86
CA LEU A 101 -5.10 -0.48 -7.40
C LEU A 101 -5.05 0.91 -6.78
N VAL A 102 -4.79 0.97 -5.47
CA VAL A 102 -4.70 2.20 -4.71
C VAL A 102 -3.23 2.50 -4.45
N GLY A 103 -2.67 3.50 -5.13
CA GLY A 103 -1.29 3.93 -4.96
C GLY A 103 -1.10 4.78 -3.70
N LEU A 104 -0.06 4.49 -2.95
CA LEU A 104 0.27 5.17 -1.69
C LEU A 104 1.57 5.98 -1.82
N LEU A 105 1.59 7.17 -1.24
CA LEU A 105 2.82 7.93 -0.97
C LEU A 105 2.95 8.18 0.52
N ILE A 106 4.02 7.69 1.14
CA ILE A 106 4.38 8.11 2.50
C ILE A 106 4.88 9.56 2.42
N LEU A 107 4.25 10.42 3.21
CA LEU A 107 4.72 11.78 3.46
C LEU A 107 5.63 11.65 4.69
N GLU A 108 6.94 11.64 4.48
CA GLU A 108 7.92 11.57 5.59
C GLU A 108 7.53 12.55 6.71
N ASN A 109 7.71 12.13 7.97
CA ASN A 109 7.86 13.09 9.04
C ASN A 109 9.15 13.86 8.75
N GLN A 110 9.04 15.08 8.21
CA GLN A 110 10.16 16.01 8.19
C GLN A 110 10.47 16.41 9.62
N GLU A 111 11.20 15.56 10.34
CA GLU A 111 12.06 15.99 11.44
C GLU A 111 13.45 16.25 10.85
N ASN A 112 13.71 17.50 10.51
CA ASN A 112 15.04 18.10 10.48
C ASN A 112 14.91 19.58 10.88
#